data_AF-A0A2E2EHK5-F1
#
_entry.id   AF-A0A2E2EHK5-F1
#
_cell.length_a   1.000
_cell.length_b   1.000
_cell.length_c   1.000
_cell.angle_alpha   90.00
_cell.angle_beta   90.00
_cell.angle_gamma   90.00
#
_symmetry.space_group_name_H-M   'P 1'
#
loop_
_entity.id
_entity.type
_entity.pdbx_description
1 polymer ?
#
loop_
_entity_poly.entity_id
_entity_poly.type
_entity_poly.pdbx_seq_one_letter_code
_entity_poly.pdbx_strand_id
1 'polypeptide(L)'
;MKIIKSKKFDKWYKKLDITQKTQVDVRITRILISRNFGTFKQLEDIYELKFTSGLRVYYALYDELVILLLNGGNKNTKREQSRDISLAKKIYREYSNGK
;
A
#
# COMPACT_ATOMS: atom_id res chain seq x y z
N MET A 1 -12.43 10.88 3.99
CA MET A 1 -11.22 10.11 3.58
C MET A 1 -11.20 9.84 2.08
N LYS A 2 -10.09 10.15 1.39
CA LYS A 2 -9.88 9.88 -0.04
C LYS A 2 -8.69 8.95 -0.25
N ILE A 3 -8.67 8.23 -1.37
CA ILE A 3 -7.57 7.33 -1.75
C ILE A 3 -6.82 7.93 -2.94
N ILE A 4 -5.51 8.09 -2.81
CA ILE A 4 -4.61 8.45 -3.90
C ILE A 4 -3.76 7.24 -4.24
N LYS A 5 -3.65 6.92 -5.53
CA LYS A 5 -2.82 5.81 -6.02
C LYS A 5 -1.58 6.38 -6.68
N SER A 6 -0.41 5.87 -6.30
CA SER A 6 0.83 6.20 -7.00
C SER A 6 0.86 5.52 -8.38
N LYS A 7 1.64 6.08 -9.31
CA LYS A 7 1.90 5.44 -10.61
C LYS A 7 2.48 4.02 -10.44
N LYS A 8 3.24 3.77 -9.37
CA LYS A 8 3.84 2.46 -9.09
C LYS A 8 2.77 1.48 -8.61
N PHE A 9 1.86 1.93 -7.76
CA PHE A 9 0.71 1.15 -7.33
C PHE A 9 -0.16 0.76 -8.53
N ASP A 10 -0.54 1.70 -9.39
CA ASP A 10 -1.39 1.41 -10.55
C ASP A 10 -0.74 0.42 -11.52
N LYS A 11 0.56 0.61 -11.82
CA LYS A 11 1.31 -0.33 -12.66
C LYS A 11 1.37 -1.72 -12.06
N TRP A 12 1.49 -1.82 -10.74
CA TRP A 12 1.48 -3.09 -10.05
C TRP A 12 0.08 -3.73 -10.05
N TYR A 13 -0.95 -2.97 -9.69
CA TYR A 13 -2.33 -3.44 -9.61
C TYR A 13 -2.81 -4.02 -10.94
N LYS A 14 -2.42 -3.42 -12.07
CA LYS A 14 -2.71 -3.96 -13.41
C LYS A 14 -2.20 -5.39 -13.64
N LYS A 15 -1.08 -5.77 -13.01
CA LYS A 15 -0.44 -7.09 -13.16
C LYS A 15 -1.03 -8.17 -12.25
N LEU A 16 -1.92 -7.80 -11.33
CA LEU A 16 -2.55 -8.75 -10.42
C LEU A 16 -3.58 -9.63 -11.15
N ASP A 17 -3.68 -10.87 -10.71
CA ASP A 17 -4.80 -11.74 -11.06
C ASP A 17 -6.11 -11.23 -10.45
N ILE A 18 -7.24 -11.80 -10.90
CA ILE A 18 -8.57 -11.34 -10.46
C ILE A 18 -8.75 -11.50 -8.94
N THR A 19 -8.27 -12.60 -8.37
CA THR A 19 -8.39 -12.91 -6.94
C THR A 19 -7.60 -11.94 -6.07
N GLN A 20 -6.41 -11.55 -6.51
CA GLN A 20 -5.57 -10.54 -5.86
C GLN A 20 -6.18 -9.15 -5.96
N LYS A 21 -6.73 -8.77 -7.14
CA LYS A 21 -7.43 -7.49 -7.32
C LYS A 21 -8.62 -7.38 -6.38
N THR A 22 -9.48 -8.40 -6.34
CA THR A 22 -10.64 -8.43 -5.44
C THR A 22 -10.25 -8.25 -3.98
N GLN A 23 -9.18 -8.90 -3.51
CA GLN A 23 -8.70 -8.72 -2.14
C GLN A 23 -8.30 -7.26 -1.85
N VAL A 24 -7.54 -6.65 -2.77
CA VAL A 24 -7.10 -5.25 -2.64
C VAL A 24 -8.30 -4.30 -2.66
N ASP A 25 -9.24 -4.49 -3.57
CA ASP A 25 -10.42 -3.62 -3.73
C ASP A 25 -11.34 -3.71 -2.52
N VAL A 26 -11.63 -4.92 -2.02
CA VAL A 26 -12.42 -5.10 -0.80
C VAL A 26 -11.76 -4.40 0.39
N ARG A 27 -10.42 -4.46 0.49
CA ARG A 27 -9.69 -3.76 1.55
C ARG A 27 -9.81 -2.24 1.40
N ILE A 28 -9.63 -1.69 0.19
CA ILE A 28 -9.76 -0.26 -0.08
C ILE A 28 -11.16 0.23 0.26
N THR A 29 -12.20 -0.51 -0.14
CA THR A 29 -13.60 -0.18 0.16
C THR A 29 -13.85 -0.16 1.67
N ARG A 30 -13.35 -1.14 2.43
CA ARG A 30 -13.48 -1.16 3.89
C ARG A 30 -12.78 0.01 4.57
N ILE A 31 -11.60 0.38 4.06
CA ILE A 31 -10.86 1.56 4.53
C ILE A 31 -11.69 2.83 4.29
N LEU A 32 -12.28 2.99 3.11
CA LEU A 32 -13.10 4.16 2.76
C LEU A 32 -14.37 4.28 3.61
N ILE A 33 -15.08 3.17 3.83
CA ILE A 33 -16.39 3.18 4.51
C ILE A 33 -16.25 3.21 6.03
N SER A 34 -15.28 2.47 6.58
CA SER A 34 -15.22 2.18 8.02
C SER A 34 -13.86 2.44 8.67
N ARG A 35 -12.89 2.99 7.91
CA ARG A 35 -11.49 3.15 8.36
C ARG A 35 -10.86 1.84 8.85
N ASN A 36 -11.34 0.70 8.35
CA ASN A 36 -10.85 -0.62 8.73
C ASN A 36 -9.69 -1.09 7.83
N PHE A 37 -8.47 -0.86 8.31
CA PHE A 37 -7.23 -1.28 7.63
C PHE A 37 -6.91 -2.77 7.84
N GLY A 38 -7.52 -3.43 8.84
CA GLY A 38 -7.23 -4.82 9.21
C GLY A 38 -5.83 -4.99 9.77
N THR A 39 -5.13 -6.03 9.35
CA THR A 39 -3.76 -6.29 9.82
C THR A 39 -2.78 -5.38 9.10
N PHE A 40 -2.09 -4.52 9.84
CA PHE A 40 -1.05 -3.66 9.32
C PHE A 40 0.14 -3.56 10.28
N LYS A 41 1.27 -3.09 9.76
CA LYS A 41 2.46 -2.74 10.54
C LYS A 41 2.86 -1.31 10.24
N GLN A 42 3.10 -0.50 11.27
CA GLN A 42 3.70 0.83 11.10
C GLN A 42 5.21 0.70 10.88
N LEU A 43 5.73 1.47 9.92
CA LEU A 43 7.13 1.48 9.48
C LEU A 43 7.61 2.94 9.42
N GLU A 44 7.68 3.58 10.59
CA GLU A 44 7.94 5.02 10.76
C GLU A 44 6.85 5.88 10.11
N ASP A 45 7.15 6.45 8.94
CA ASP A 45 6.36 7.41 8.18
C ASP A 45 5.36 6.76 7.21
N ILE A 46 5.47 5.45 7.02
CA ILE A 46 4.59 4.65 6.18
C ILE A 46 4.06 3.42 6.94
N TYR A 47 3.15 2.70 6.30
CA TYR A 47 2.48 1.53 6.85
C TYR A 47 2.48 0.39 5.82
N GLU A 48 2.52 -0.84 6.31
CA GLU A 48 2.42 -2.07 5.51
C GLU A 48 1.09 -2.78 5.83
N LEU A 49 0.16 -2.83 4.88
CA LEU A 49 -1.03 -3.70 4.94
C LEU A 49 -0.64 -5.13 4.66
N LYS A 50 -1.13 -6.06 5.49
CA LYS A 50 -0.89 -7.49 5.36
C LYS A 50 -2.15 -8.23 4.99
N PHE A 51 -2.11 -8.92 3.86
CA PHE A 51 -3.16 -9.84 3.43
C PHE A 51 -2.80 -11.27 3.82
N THR A 52 -3.83 -12.09 4.07
CA THR A 52 -3.69 -13.52 4.39
C THR A 52 -3.06 -14.31 3.26
N SER A 53 -3.26 -13.89 2.01
CA SER A 53 -2.61 -14.44 0.82
C SER A 53 -1.11 -14.21 0.73
N GLY A 54 -0.52 -13.45 1.66
CA GLY A 54 0.88 -13.03 1.61
C GLY A 54 1.08 -11.69 0.90
N LEU A 55 0.08 -11.14 0.22
CA LEU A 55 0.19 -9.83 -0.41
C LEU A 55 0.51 -8.72 0.61
N ARG A 56 1.26 -7.69 0.18
CA ARG A 56 1.57 -6.52 1.01
C ARG A 56 1.29 -5.24 0.25
N VAL A 57 0.60 -4.29 0.87
CA VAL A 57 0.41 -2.96 0.25
C VAL A 57 0.97 -1.92 1.18
N TYR A 58 1.94 -1.15 0.69
CA TYR A 58 2.51 -0.03 1.43
C TYR A 58 1.66 1.22 1.19
N TYR A 59 1.34 1.92 2.27
CA TYR A 59 0.57 3.14 2.23
C TYR A 59 1.09 4.17 3.23
N ALA A 60 0.72 5.43 3.03
CA ALA A 60 0.91 6.48 4.02
C ALA A 60 -0.43 7.13 4.33
N LEU A 61 -0.52 7.71 5.53
CA LEU A 61 -1.63 8.56 5.94
C LEU A 61 -1.15 10.00 5.92
N TYR A 62 -1.90 10.86 5.24
CA TYR A 62 -1.65 12.29 5.20
C TYR A 62 -3.00 13.01 5.36
N ASP A 63 -3.25 13.59 6.53
CA ASP A 63 -4.57 14.12 6.94
C ASP A 63 -5.71 13.09 6.72
N GLU A 64 -6.67 13.40 5.84
CA GLU A 64 -7.75 12.51 5.41
C GLU A 64 -7.44 11.71 4.13
N LEU A 65 -6.17 11.60 3.75
CA LEU A 65 -5.74 10.90 2.55
C LEU A 65 -5.02 9.61 2.91
N VAL A 66 -5.40 8.54 2.23
CA VAL A 66 -4.64 7.29 2.18
C VAL A 66 -3.90 7.26 0.85
N ILE A 67 -2.58 7.32 0.89
CA ILE A 67 -1.72 7.27 -0.30
C ILE A 67 -1.23 5.84 -0.47
N LEU A 68 -1.67 5.17 -1.53
CA LEU A 68 -1.24 3.81 -1.89
C LEU A 68 0.07 3.89 -2.70
N LEU A 69 1.15 3.41 -2.10
CA LEU A 69 2.52 3.65 -2.59
C LEU A 69 2.98 2.55 -3.54
N LEU A 70 3.02 1.29 -3.11
CA LEU A 70 3.35 0.12 -3.94
C LEU A 70 3.05 -1.20 -3.20
N ASN A 71 3.47 -2.33 -3.79
CA ASN A 71 3.35 -3.68 -3.22
C ASN A 71 4.70 -4.27 -2.80
N GLY A 72 4.65 -5.21 -1.85
CA GLY A 72 5.78 -6.04 -1.38
C GLY A 72 6.03 -7.36 -2.12
N GLY A 73 5.46 -7.57 -3.31
CA GLY A 73 5.52 -8.85 -4.02
C GLY A 73 4.76 -9.98 -3.32
N ASN A 74 4.87 -11.20 -3.86
CA ASN A 74 4.37 -12.43 -3.21
C ASN A 74 5.49 -13.18 -2.48
N LYS A 75 6.73 -13.02 -2.97
CA LYS A 75 7.93 -13.47 -2.27
C LYS A 75 8.26 -12.40 -1.23
N ASN A 76 7.86 -12.67 0.01
CA ASN A 76 8.06 -11.78 1.14
C ASN A 76 9.40 -12.08 1.82
N THR A 77 10.50 -12.18 1.07
CA THR A 77 11.80 -12.31 1.73
C THR A 77 12.14 -11.01 2.45
N LYS A 78 12.98 -11.08 3.50
CA LYS A 78 13.47 -9.88 4.20
C LYS A 78 14.12 -8.88 3.24
N ARG A 79 14.86 -9.37 2.24
CA ARG A 79 15.55 -8.56 1.25
C ARG A 79 14.59 -7.82 0.31
N GLU A 80 13.51 -8.48 -0.13
CA GLU A 80 12.47 -7.86 -0.97
C GLU A 80 11.70 -6.80 -0.17
N GLN A 81 11.26 -7.15 1.04
CA GLN A 81 10.57 -6.21 1.93
C GLN A 81 11.40 -4.95 2.18
N SER A 82 12.70 -5.08 2.51
CA SER A 82 13.56 -3.90 2.73
C SER A 82 13.65 -2.98 1.50
N ARG A 83 13.65 -3.55 0.29
CA ARG A 83 13.64 -2.76 -0.95
C ARG A 83 12.31 -2.06 -1.16
N ASP A 84 11.20 -2.77 -0.96
CA ASP A 84 9.87 -2.21 -1.16
C ASP A 84 9.56 -1.12 -0.14
N ILE A 85 10.01 -1.28 1.12
CA ILE A 85 9.94 -0.24 2.16
C ILE A 85 10.73 0.99 1.75
N SER A 86 11.99 0.82 1.30
CA SER A 86 12.83 1.94 0.86
C SER A 86 12.19 2.69 -0.31
N LEU A 87 11.65 1.95 -1.30
CA LEU A 87 10.94 2.54 -2.42
C LEU A 87 9.64 3.24 -2.00
N ALA A 88 8.90 2.66 -1.04
CA ALA A 88 7.66 3.25 -0.53
C ALA A 88 7.93 4.59 0.15
N LYS A 89 8.95 4.65 1.03
CA LYS A 89 9.37 5.88 1.67
C LYS A 89 9.80 6.93 0.65
N LYS A 90 10.52 6.53 -0.41
CA LYS A 90 10.89 7.45 -1.50
C LYS A 90 9.66 8.04 -2.19
N ILE A 91 8.71 7.21 -2.59
CA ILE A 91 7.46 7.68 -3.22
C ILE A 91 6.71 8.59 -2.26
N TYR A 92 6.60 8.23 -0.98
CA TYR A 92 5.91 9.06 0.00
C TYR A 92 6.55 10.44 0.14
N ARG A 93 7.89 10.51 0.18
CA ARG A 93 8.62 11.78 0.19
C ARG A 93 8.36 12.64 -1.05
N GLU A 94 8.21 12.05 -2.22
CA GLU A 94 7.83 12.78 -3.44
C GLU A 94 6.42 13.40 -3.30
N TYR A 95 5.48 12.71 -2.65
CA TYR A 95 4.15 13.24 -2.36
C TYR A 95 4.16 14.29 -1.23
N SER A 96 5.00 14.13 -0.20
CA SER A 96 5.04 15.05 0.95
C SER A 96 5.89 16.30 0.71
N ASN A 97 6.94 16.19 -0.11
CA ASN A 97 7.78 17.32 -0.52
C ASN A 97 7.22 18.06 -1.73
N GLY A 98 6.28 17.45 -2.48
CA GLY A 98 5.51 18.09 -3.53
C GLY A 98 4.34 18.94 -3.00
N LYS A 99 4.41 19.39 -1.74
CA LYS A 99 3.68 20.56 -1.28
C LYS A 99 4.08 21.78 -2.10
#